data_AF-A0A212AH92-F1
#
_entry.id   AF-A0A212AH92-F1
#
_cell.length_a   1.000
_cell.length_b   1.000
_cell.length_c   1.000
_cell.angle_alpha   90.00
_cell.angle_beta   90.00
_cell.angle_gamma   90.00
#
_symmetry.space_group_name_H-M   'P 1'
#
loop_
_entity.id
_entity.type
_entity.pdbx_description
1 polymer ?
#
loop_
_entity_poly.entity_id
_entity_poly.type
_entity_poly.pdbx_seq_one_letter_code
_entity_poly.pdbx_strand_id
1 'polypeptide(L)'
;MIALLWSFAALAIGPMIAVRLLHGRSIRSLFGRGGTVLRDFVKAAATLIVIYVLGITVTSLLPGEEGTLPGLDLRRWLTFLPLALIGIGIQTLAEELVFRGYLLQQLAARFRSPLIYLLLPSILFALLHYEPGLMGPNAIYVVAATGLFGLVAADLTARTGSIGAAWGLHFANNAAALLFVSSGGALQGLALRISTVAPETEGFVAMIVIDAVMLAIVWGLCRLVLRR
;
A
#
# COMPACT_ATOMS: atom_id res chain seq x y z
N MET A 1 -13.76 -5.50 -10.23
CA MET A 1 -12.89 -4.78 -9.27
C MET A 1 -13.41 -4.81 -7.84
N ILE A 2 -14.58 -4.24 -7.52
CA ILE A 2 -15.06 -4.14 -6.12
C ILE A 2 -15.17 -5.52 -5.44
N ALA A 3 -15.73 -6.52 -6.14
CA ALA A 3 -15.81 -7.88 -5.62
C ALA A 3 -14.44 -8.51 -5.31
N LEU A 4 -13.42 -8.20 -6.13
CA LEU A 4 -12.03 -8.65 -5.89
C LEU A 4 -11.45 -7.98 -4.65
N LEU A 5 -11.70 -6.68 -4.44
CA LEU A 5 -11.24 -5.99 -3.22
C LEU A 5 -11.90 -6.61 -1.97
N TRP A 6 -13.17 -7.00 -2.08
CA TRP A 6 -13.91 -7.57 -0.97
C TRP A 6 -13.52 -9.02 -0.65
N SER A 7 -12.97 -9.78 -1.61
CA SER A 7 -12.50 -11.15 -1.34
C SER A 7 -11.35 -11.18 -0.33
N PHE A 8 -10.63 -10.07 -0.15
CA PHE A 8 -9.60 -9.94 0.90
C PHE A 8 -10.16 -9.99 2.32
N ALA A 9 -11.47 -9.83 2.53
CA ALA A 9 -12.07 -10.06 3.84
C ALA A 9 -11.78 -11.49 4.36
N ALA A 10 -11.77 -12.49 3.47
CA ALA A 10 -11.40 -13.86 3.82
C ALA A 10 -9.92 -13.95 4.26
N LEU A 11 -9.03 -13.21 3.57
CA LEU A 11 -7.61 -13.12 3.92
C LEU A 11 -7.42 -12.50 5.32
N ALA A 12 -8.21 -11.49 5.69
CA ALA A 12 -8.15 -10.86 7.01
C ALA A 12 -8.58 -11.82 8.14
N ILE A 13 -9.51 -12.73 7.89
CA ILE A 13 -10.01 -13.68 8.89
C ILE A 13 -8.94 -14.71 9.27
N GLY A 14 -8.09 -15.13 8.32
CA GLY A 14 -7.01 -16.09 8.55
C GLY A 14 -6.11 -15.77 9.75
N PRO A 15 -5.41 -14.61 9.79
CA PRO A 15 -4.58 -14.23 10.93
C PRO A 15 -5.39 -14.03 12.21
N MET A 16 -6.65 -13.60 12.14
CA MET A 16 -7.53 -13.46 13.32
C MET A 16 -7.82 -14.81 13.98
N ILE A 17 -8.14 -15.83 13.18
CA ILE A 17 -8.34 -17.20 13.67
C ILE A 17 -7.02 -17.75 14.20
N ALA A 18 -5.93 -17.62 13.43
CA ALA A 18 -4.63 -18.15 13.81
C ALA A 18 -4.13 -17.55 15.14
N VAL A 19 -4.26 -16.24 15.35
CA VAL A 19 -3.83 -15.60 16.60
C VAL A 19 -4.67 -16.05 17.81
N ARG A 20 -5.95 -16.33 17.60
CA ARG A 20 -6.85 -16.73 18.68
C ARG A 20 -6.70 -18.19 19.06
N LEU A 21 -6.59 -19.08 18.06
CA LEU A 21 -6.56 -20.53 18.26
C LEU A 21 -5.15 -21.07 18.53
N LEU A 22 -4.14 -20.61 17.79
CA LEU A 22 -2.79 -21.15 17.91
C LEU A 22 -1.97 -20.45 18.99
N HIS A 23 -2.26 -19.16 19.25
CA HIS A 23 -1.45 -18.32 20.14
C HIS A 23 -2.19 -17.86 21.40
N GLY A 24 -3.48 -18.17 21.53
CA GLY A 24 -4.29 -17.78 22.70
C GLY A 24 -4.41 -16.26 22.91
N ARG A 25 -4.10 -15.44 21.90
CA ARG A 25 -4.08 -13.98 22.00
C ARG A 25 -5.40 -13.37 21.51
N SER A 26 -5.71 -12.19 22.02
CA SER A 26 -6.81 -11.36 21.51
C SER A 26 -6.56 -10.94 20.06
N ILE A 27 -7.60 -10.94 19.23
CA ILE A 27 -7.57 -10.40 17.85
C ILE A 27 -7.05 -8.95 17.82
N ARG A 28 -7.39 -8.15 18.84
CA ARG A 28 -6.94 -6.76 18.97
C ARG A 28 -5.42 -6.63 18.94
N SER A 29 -4.70 -7.68 19.35
CA SER A 29 -3.24 -7.67 19.37
C SER A 29 -2.61 -7.64 17.97
N LEU A 30 -3.33 -8.04 16.91
CA LEU A 30 -2.88 -7.89 15.52
C LEU A 30 -2.75 -6.42 15.11
N PHE A 31 -3.55 -5.55 15.69
CA PHE A 31 -3.53 -4.11 15.39
C PHE A 31 -2.41 -3.39 16.16
N GLY A 32 -1.85 -4.03 17.19
CA GLY A 32 -0.86 -3.43 18.10
C GLY A 32 -1.49 -2.49 19.12
N ARG A 33 -0.88 -1.33 19.37
CA ARG A 33 -1.33 -0.32 20.34
C ARG A 33 -2.63 0.34 19.87
N GLY A 34 -3.77 -0.28 20.20
CA GLY A 34 -5.11 0.07 19.68
C GLY A 34 -5.48 1.55 19.75
N GLY A 35 -5.11 2.25 20.82
CA GLY A 35 -5.40 3.68 20.99
C GLY A 35 -4.72 4.61 19.98
N THR A 36 -3.76 4.13 19.17
CA THR A 36 -3.06 4.94 18.18
C THR A 36 -3.31 4.53 16.73
N VAL A 37 -4.02 3.42 16.48
CA VAL A 37 -4.23 2.86 15.13
C VAL A 37 -4.81 3.91 14.18
N LEU A 38 -5.97 4.49 14.52
CA LEU A 38 -6.65 5.43 13.64
C LEU A 38 -5.88 6.75 13.50
N ARG A 39 -5.28 7.25 14.59
CA ARG A 39 -4.48 8.47 14.57
C ARG A 39 -3.27 8.32 13.64
N ASP A 40 -2.54 7.21 13.79
CA ASP A 40 -1.32 6.96 13.02
C ASP A 40 -1.68 6.64 11.55
N PHE A 41 -2.84 6.00 11.30
CA PHE A 41 -3.44 5.85 9.96
C PHE A 41 -3.66 7.21 9.28
N VAL A 42 -4.40 8.11 9.94
CA VAL A 42 -4.73 9.42 9.35
C VAL A 42 -3.47 10.23 9.09
N LYS A 43 -2.51 10.24 10.02
CA LYS A 43 -1.24 10.95 9.85
C LYS A 43 -0.42 10.44 8.66
N ALA A 44 -0.28 9.12 8.52
CA ALA A 44 0.48 8.52 7.43
C ALA A 44 -0.21 8.71 6.07
N ALA A 45 -1.53 8.50 6.01
CA ALA A 45 -2.33 8.74 4.82
C ALA A 45 -2.25 10.21 4.37
N ALA A 46 -2.42 11.15 5.31
CA ALA A 46 -2.34 12.58 5.02
C ALA A 46 -0.95 12.99 4.53
N THR A 47 0.12 12.42 5.10
CA THR A 47 1.50 12.72 4.68
C THR A 47 1.71 12.31 3.22
N LEU A 48 1.27 11.11 2.83
CA LEU A 48 1.36 10.67 1.43
C LEU A 48 0.51 11.55 0.52
N ILE A 49 -0.74 11.83 0.88
CA ILE A 49 -1.66 12.65 0.08
C ILE A 49 -1.07 14.04 -0.17
N VAL A 50 -0.50 14.69 0.85
CA VAL A 50 0.13 16.02 0.71
C VAL A 50 1.29 15.95 -0.28
N ILE A 51 2.15 14.93 -0.18
CA ILE A 51 3.29 14.78 -1.10
C ILE A 51 2.83 14.51 -2.54
N TYR A 52 1.79 13.68 -2.72
CA TYR A 52 1.24 13.40 -4.04
C TYR A 52 0.58 14.63 -4.66
N VAL A 53 -0.21 15.38 -3.90
CA VAL A 53 -0.84 16.63 -4.36
C VAL A 53 0.24 17.65 -4.74
N LEU A 54 1.31 17.78 -3.94
CA LEU A 54 2.44 18.65 -4.27
C LEU A 54 3.14 18.19 -5.55
N GLY A 55 3.41 16.89 -5.69
CA GLY A 55 4.02 16.31 -6.88
C GLY A 55 3.21 16.60 -8.15
N ILE A 56 1.90 16.33 -8.12
CA ILE A 56 0.98 16.63 -9.21
C ILE A 56 0.96 18.12 -9.54
N THR A 57 0.91 18.98 -8.50
CA THR A 57 0.91 20.44 -8.69
C THR A 57 2.20 20.89 -9.39
N VAL A 58 3.36 20.44 -8.93
CA VAL A 58 4.65 20.77 -9.55
C VAL A 58 4.70 20.28 -10.99
N THR A 59 4.30 19.04 -11.26
CA THR A 59 4.29 18.49 -12.62
C THR A 59 3.34 19.26 -13.54
N SER A 60 2.18 19.71 -13.04
CA SER A 60 1.21 20.50 -13.84
C SER A 60 1.70 21.89 -14.23
N LEU A 61 2.71 22.42 -13.54
CA LEU A 61 3.35 23.72 -13.85
C LEU A 61 4.51 23.57 -14.84
N LEU A 62 5.00 22.36 -15.06
CA LEU A 62 6.07 22.07 -16.01
C LEU A 62 5.48 21.85 -17.41
N PRO A 63 6.13 22.36 -18.47
CA PRO A 63 5.70 22.09 -19.84
C PRO A 63 5.87 20.61 -20.18
N GLY A 64 4.80 19.98 -20.65
CA GLY A 64 4.78 18.57 -21.08
C GLY A 64 3.38 18.15 -21.53
N GLU A 65 3.29 17.08 -22.33
CA GLU A 65 1.99 16.51 -22.69
C GLU A 65 1.40 15.71 -21.52
N GLU A 66 0.07 15.72 -21.39
CA GLU A 66 -0.62 14.88 -20.42
C GLU A 66 -0.43 13.40 -20.77
N GLY A 67 0.43 12.70 -20.03
CA GLY A 67 0.68 11.25 -20.17
C GLY A 67 -0.46 10.36 -19.67
N THR A 68 -1.70 10.83 -19.77
CA THR A 68 -2.88 10.08 -19.31
C THR A 68 -4.07 10.26 -20.25
N LEU A 69 -4.96 9.26 -20.29
CA LEU A 69 -6.23 9.29 -21.00
C LEU A 69 -7.39 9.32 -19.99
N PRO A 70 -8.59 9.81 -20.40
CA PRO A 70 -9.78 9.69 -19.57
C PRO A 70 -10.10 8.23 -19.24
N GLY A 71 -10.35 7.96 -17.96
CA GLY A 71 -10.87 6.69 -17.48
C GLY A 71 -12.39 6.73 -17.29
N LEU A 72 -12.86 6.37 -16.10
CA LEU A 72 -14.26 6.43 -15.72
C LEU A 72 -14.75 7.88 -15.65
N ASP A 73 -15.96 8.15 -16.17
CA ASP A 73 -16.56 9.49 -16.07
C ASP A 73 -16.78 9.90 -14.61
N LEU A 74 -16.64 11.21 -14.32
CA LEU A 74 -16.65 11.72 -12.96
C LEU A 74 -17.93 11.34 -12.18
N ARG A 75 -19.09 11.29 -12.83
CA ARG A 75 -20.36 10.96 -12.17
C ARG A 75 -20.37 9.50 -11.72
N ARG A 76 -19.99 8.57 -12.61
CA ARG A 76 -19.87 7.15 -12.25
C ARG A 76 -18.76 6.94 -11.23
N TRP A 77 -17.64 7.64 -11.37
CA TRP A 77 -16.54 7.60 -10.42
C TRP A 77 -16.99 7.98 -9.01
N LEU A 78 -17.68 9.13 -8.85
CA LEU A 78 -18.25 9.55 -7.56
C LEU A 78 -19.28 8.55 -7.02
N THR A 79 -20.03 7.89 -7.89
CA THR A 79 -21.03 6.87 -7.49
C THR A 79 -20.35 5.64 -6.88
N PHE A 80 -19.24 5.18 -7.46
CA PHE A 80 -18.52 4.00 -6.97
C PHE A 80 -17.48 4.31 -5.90
N LEU A 81 -17.07 5.58 -5.74
CA LEU A 81 -16.01 5.99 -4.83
C LEU A 81 -16.22 5.47 -3.39
N PRO A 82 -17.39 5.58 -2.74
CA PRO A 82 -17.55 5.10 -1.37
C PRO A 82 -17.33 3.59 -1.25
N LEU A 83 -17.87 2.81 -2.19
CA LEU A 83 -17.71 1.35 -2.23
C LEU A 83 -16.25 0.95 -2.50
N ALA A 84 -15.58 1.70 -3.37
CA ALA A 84 -14.18 1.49 -3.70
C ALA A 84 -13.28 1.76 -2.50
N LEU A 85 -13.48 2.88 -1.79
CA LEU A 85 -12.72 3.20 -0.57
C LEU A 85 -12.92 2.16 0.53
N ILE A 86 -14.15 1.66 0.73
CA ILE A 86 -14.40 0.55 1.66
C ILE A 86 -13.64 -0.71 1.23
N GLY A 87 -13.70 -1.06 -0.06
CA GLY A 87 -12.99 -2.21 -0.60
C GLY A 87 -11.47 -2.12 -0.44
N ILE A 88 -10.88 -0.97 -0.77
CA ILE A 88 -9.44 -0.71 -0.60
C ILE A 88 -9.07 -0.74 0.89
N GLY A 89 -9.92 -0.20 1.76
CA GLY A 89 -9.75 -0.30 3.21
C GLY A 89 -9.69 -1.74 3.70
N ILE A 90 -10.60 -2.60 3.22
CA ILE A 90 -10.61 -4.03 3.55
C ILE A 90 -9.38 -4.74 3.01
N GLN A 91 -9.02 -4.53 1.74
CA GLN A 91 -7.89 -5.18 1.09
C GLN A 91 -6.57 -4.81 1.78
N THR A 92 -6.29 -3.52 1.92
CA THR A 92 -5.06 -3.06 2.59
C THR A 92 -5.01 -3.48 4.06
N LEU A 93 -6.15 -3.49 4.77
CA LEU A 93 -6.19 -3.98 6.15
C LEU A 93 -5.86 -5.48 6.23
N ALA A 94 -6.42 -6.28 5.33
CA ALA A 94 -6.19 -7.72 5.31
C ALA A 94 -4.70 -8.03 5.13
N GLU A 95 -4.05 -7.36 4.18
CA GLU A 95 -2.62 -7.51 3.92
C GLU A 95 -1.79 -7.04 5.12
N GLU A 96 -2.09 -5.88 5.70
CA GLU A 96 -1.38 -5.41 6.90
C GLU A 96 -1.58 -6.34 8.11
N LEU A 97 -2.75 -6.94 8.28
CA LEU A 97 -2.98 -7.94 9.33
C LEU A 97 -2.14 -9.20 9.13
N VAL A 98 -2.00 -9.68 7.90
CA VAL A 98 -1.16 -10.86 7.59
C VAL A 98 0.32 -10.54 7.79
N PHE A 99 0.82 -9.50 7.14
CA PHE A 99 2.26 -9.25 7.08
C PHE A 99 2.80 -8.53 8.33
N ARG A 100 2.09 -7.52 8.84
CA ARG A 100 2.56 -6.65 9.93
C ARG A 100 1.93 -7.02 11.26
N GLY A 101 0.65 -7.38 11.24
CA GLY A 101 -0.09 -7.78 12.44
C GLY A 101 0.26 -9.19 12.91
N TYR A 102 0.48 -10.14 11.99
CA TYR A 102 0.76 -11.53 12.33
C TYR A 102 2.23 -11.88 12.08
N LEU A 103 2.68 -11.97 10.82
CA LEU A 103 4.03 -12.50 10.49
C LEU A 103 5.15 -11.72 11.17
N LEU A 104 5.18 -10.39 11.02
CA LEU A 104 6.18 -9.54 11.69
C LEU A 104 6.21 -9.77 13.20
N GLN A 105 5.04 -9.80 13.85
CA GLN A 105 4.98 -9.96 15.31
C GLN A 105 5.50 -11.34 15.75
N GLN A 106 5.17 -12.40 15.02
CA GLN A 106 5.64 -13.75 15.34
C GLN A 106 7.16 -13.88 15.16
N LEU A 107 7.70 -13.32 14.07
CA LEU A 107 9.13 -13.29 13.83
C LEU A 107 9.87 -12.45 14.88
N ALA A 108 9.31 -11.30 15.28
CA ALA A 108 9.88 -10.45 16.31
C ALA A 108 9.86 -11.11 17.69
N ALA A 109 8.89 -11.98 17.98
CA ALA A 109 8.85 -12.78 19.20
C ALA A 109 9.87 -13.93 19.20
N ARG A 110 10.17 -14.49 18.01
CA ARG A 110 11.05 -15.67 17.87
C ARG A 110 12.51 -15.33 17.66
N PHE A 111 12.82 -14.21 17.00
CA PHE A 111 14.15 -13.83 16.58
C PHE A 111 14.53 -12.45 17.10
N ARG A 112 15.79 -12.30 17.56
CA ARG A 112 16.31 -11.01 18.03
C ARG A 112 16.70 -10.06 16.90
N SER A 113 16.95 -10.56 15.70
CA SER A 113 17.47 -9.75 14.59
C SER A 113 16.35 -9.00 13.87
N PRO A 114 16.40 -7.65 13.79
CA PRO A 114 15.46 -6.85 13.02
C PRO A 114 15.45 -7.18 11.54
N LEU A 115 16.57 -7.65 11.00
CA LEU A 115 16.64 -8.06 9.61
C LEU A 115 15.64 -9.18 9.30
N ILE A 116 15.41 -10.11 10.23
CA ILE A 116 14.50 -11.23 10.01
C ILE A 116 13.05 -10.74 10.01
N TYR A 117 12.61 -10.06 11.06
CA TYR A 117 11.20 -9.68 11.18
C TYR A 117 10.81 -8.48 10.32
N LEU A 118 11.75 -7.69 9.80
CA LEU A 118 11.49 -6.63 8.82
C LEU A 118 11.60 -7.13 7.38
N LEU A 119 12.67 -7.84 7.01
CA LEU A 119 12.89 -8.20 5.60
C LEU A 119 12.05 -9.38 5.15
N LEU A 120 11.90 -10.43 5.96
CA LEU A 120 11.23 -11.64 5.51
C LEU A 120 9.75 -11.40 5.14
N PRO A 121 8.92 -10.73 5.96
CA PRO A 121 7.54 -10.40 5.56
C PRO A 121 7.50 -9.48 4.33
N SER A 122 8.47 -8.57 4.19
CA SER A 122 8.55 -7.63 3.07
C SER A 122 8.89 -8.32 1.75
N ILE A 123 9.80 -9.28 1.78
CA ILE A 123 10.15 -10.11 0.62
C ILE A 123 8.95 -10.97 0.22
N LEU A 124 8.29 -11.63 1.18
CA LEU A 124 7.09 -12.43 0.89
C LEU A 124 5.98 -11.56 0.27
N PHE A 125 5.74 -10.37 0.82
CA PHE A 125 4.80 -9.39 0.27
C PHE A 125 5.16 -9.02 -1.17
N ALA A 126 6.43 -8.72 -1.44
CA ALA A 126 6.92 -8.37 -2.77
C ALA A 126 6.71 -9.50 -3.80
N LEU A 127 7.02 -10.74 -3.42
CA LEU A 127 6.90 -11.90 -4.31
C LEU A 127 5.46 -12.17 -4.74
N LEU A 128 4.46 -11.81 -3.92
CA LEU A 128 3.05 -11.90 -4.32
C LEU A 128 2.67 -10.94 -5.45
N HIS A 129 3.50 -9.93 -5.73
CA HIS A 129 3.29 -8.95 -6.80
C HIS A 129 4.07 -9.29 -8.07
N TYR A 130 4.72 -10.45 -8.14
CA TYR A 130 5.42 -10.89 -9.33
C TYR A 130 4.42 -11.34 -10.41
N GLU A 131 4.14 -10.43 -11.35
CA GLU A 131 3.25 -10.67 -12.49
C GLU A 131 3.99 -10.36 -13.82
N PRO A 132 4.80 -11.32 -14.34
CA PRO A 132 5.50 -11.16 -15.61
C PRO A 132 4.61 -11.30 -16.86
N GLY A 133 3.42 -11.88 -16.76
CA GLY A 133 2.45 -11.93 -17.85
C GLY A 133 1.82 -10.57 -18.16
N LEU A 134 1.70 -9.69 -17.16
CA LEU A 134 1.19 -8.32 -17.30
C LEU A 134 2.31 -7.29 -17.52
N MET A 135 3.49 -7.50 -16.94
CA MET A 135 4.55 -6.48 -16.85
C MET A 135 5.83 -6.87 -17.61
N GLY A 136 5.85 -8.06 -18.22
CA GLY A 136 7.01 -8.59 -18.92
C GLY A 136 8.29 -8.58 -18.06
N PRO A 137 9.44 -8.13 -18.61
CA PRO A 137 10.69 -8.06 -17.86
C PRO A 137 10.64 -7.04 -16.72
N ASN A 138 9.71 -6.09 -16.74
CA ASN A 138 9.62 -5.03 -15.73
C ASN A 138 8.97 -5.50 -14.43
N ALA A 139 8.40 -6.70 -14.38
CA ALA A 139 7.84 -7.29 -13.16
C ALA A 139 8.83 -7.29 -11.99
N ILE A 140 10.13 -7.45 -12.26
CA ILE A 140 11.15 -7.43 -11.20
C ILE A 140 11.29 -6.06 -10.53
N TYR A 141 11.06 -4.96 -11.25
CA TYR A 141 11.09 -3.61 -10.69
C TYR A 141 9.86 -3.36 -9.81
N VAL A 142 8.69 -3.91 -10.18
CA VAL A 142 7.50 -3.89 -9.33
C VAL A 142 7.72 -4.68 -8.04
N VAL A 143 8.33 -5.86 -8.12
CA VAL A 143 8.72 -6.65 -6.94
C VAL A 143 9.69 -5.84 -6.06
N ALA A 144 10.69 -5.19 -6.64
CA ALA A 144 11.62 -4.36 -5.86
C ALA A 144 10.91 -3.18 -5.17
N ALA A 145 10.03 -2.48 -5.86
CA ALA A 145 9.29 -1.34 -5.31
C ALA A 145 8.25 -1.76 -4.25
N THR A 146 7.53 -2.85 -4.47
CA THR A 146 6.61 -3.43 -3.48
C THR A 146 7.35 -4.00 -2.28
N GLY A 147 8.57 -4.51 -2.46
CA GLY A 147 9.47 -4.89 -1.37
C GLY A 147 9.98 -3.71 -0.55
N LEU A 148 10.29 -2.58 -1.20
CA LEU A 148 10.61 -1.33 -0.51
C LEU A 148 9.41 -0.82 0.30
N PHE A 149 8.21 -0.82 -0.29
CA PHE A 149 6.96 -0.54 0.43
C PHE A 149 6.79 -1.51 1.61
N GLY A 150 7.03 -2.79 1.34
CA GLY A 150 7.22 -3.88 2.28
C GLY A 150 7.92 -3.44 3.57
N LEU A 151 9.15 -3.00 3.36
CA LEU A 151 10.11 -2.62 4.40
C LEU A 151 9.70 -1.33 5.11
N VAL A 152 9.22 -0.32 4.37
CA VAL A 152 8.72 0.94 4.92
C VAL A 152 7.56 0.67 5.89
N ALA A 153 6.56 -0.11 5.47
CA ALA A 153 5.42 -0.47 6.31
C ALA A 153 5.83 -1.32 7.53
N ALA A 154 6.79 -2.23 7.37
CA ALA A 154 7.35 -3.01 8.48
C ALA A 154 8.06 -2.11 9.52
N ASP A 155 8.90 -1.17 9.06
CA ASP A 155 9.60 -0.21 9.93
C ASP A 155 8.62 0.71 10.66
N LEU A 156 7.63 1.27 9.97
CA LEU A 156 6.60 2.11 10.60
C LEU A 156 5.79 1.34 11.64
N THR A 157 5.45 0.08 11.38
CA THR A 157 4.76 -0.79 12.34
C THR A 157 5.63 -1.04 13.56
N ALA A 158 6.90 -1.43 13.37
CA ALA A 158 7.82 -1.73 14.46
C ALA A 158 8.08 -0.51 15.36
N ARG A 159 8.15 0.70 14.78
CA ARG A 159 8.36 1.96 15.51
C ARG A 159 7.13 2.42 16.29
N THR A 160 5.96 2.37 15.67
CA THR A 160 4.72 2.87 16.28
C THR A 160 4.09 1.85 17.23
N GLY A 161 4.48 0.59 17.10
CA GLY A 161 3.90 -0.55 17.81
C GLY A 161 2.45 -0.82 17.39
N SER A 162 2.06 -0.38 16.20
CA SER A 162 0.69 -0.45 15.66
C SER A 162 0.74 -0.53 14.15
N ILE A 163 -0.20 -1.25 13.53
CA ILE A 163 -0.29 -1.29 12.06
C ILE A 163 -0.83 0.01 11.48
N GLY A 164 -1.34 0.93 12.31
CA GLY A 164 -2.05 2.13 11.86
C GLY A 164 -1.31 2.93 10.80
N ALA A 165 -0.04 3.27 11.05
CA ALA A 165 0.77 4.04 10.09
C ALA A 165 1.01 3.28 8.76
N ALA A 166 1.31 1.99 8.83
CA ALA A 166 1.47 1.16 7.65
C ALA A 166 0.17 1.08 6.84
N TRP A 167 -0.95 0.84 7.53
CA TRP A 167 -2.27 0.75 6.90
C TRP A 167 -2.71 2.07 6.25
N GLY A 168 -2.48 3.21 6.90
CA GLY A 168 -2.81 4.52 6.32
C GLY A 168 -2.00 4.84 5.08
N LEU A 169 -0.70 4.54 5.11
CA LEU A 169 0.18 4.69 3.95
C LEU A 169 -0.26 3.77 2.81
N HIS A 170 -0.53 2.50 3.12
CA HIS A 170 -0.98 1.49 2.16
C HIS A 170 -2.29 1.89 1.49
N PHE A 171 -3.28 2.25 2.31
CA PHE A 171 -4.59 2.70 1.86
C PHE A 171 -4.48 3.88 0.90
N ALA A 172 -3.73 4.92 1.28
CA ALA A 172 -3.60 6.12 0.45
C ALA A 172 -2.86 5.84 -0.86
N ASN A 173 -1.79 5.03 -0.81
CA ASN A 173 -1.05 4.61 -2.00
C ASN A 173 -1.94 3.82 -2.98
N ASN A 174 -2.70 2.84 -2.47
CA ASN A 174 -3.59 2.03 -3.30
C ASN A 174 -4.79 2.83 -3.82
N ALA A 175 -5.34 3.74 -3.01
CA ALA A 175 -6.39 4.66 -3.46
C ALA A 175 -5.90 5.53 -4.62
N ALA A 176 -4.68 6.08 -4.55
CA ALA A 176 -4.07 6.84 -5.63
C ALA A 176 -3.94 6.00 -6.92
N ALA A 177 -3.34 4.81 -6.80
CA ALA A 177 -3.05 3.93 -7.94
C ALA A 177 -4.32 3.32 -8.59
N LEU A 178 -5.37 3.06 -7.82
CA LEU A 178 -6.59 2.40 -8.32
C LEU A 178 -7.70 3.37 -8.73
N LEU A 179 -7.79 4.55 -8.09
CA LEU A 179 -8.90 5.48 -8.28
C LEU A 179 -8.54 6.71 -9.10
N PHE A 180 -7.28 7.15 -9.10
CA PHE A 180 -6.91 8.41 -9.74
C PHE A 180 -6.18 8.17 -11.07
N VAL A 181 -4.99 7.57 -11.02
CA VAL A 181 -4.19 7.26 -12.22
C VAL A 181 -3.76 5.80 -12.17
N SER A 182 -4.31 4.98 -13.05
CA SER A 182 -4.00 3.54 -13.12
C SER A 182 -3.19 3.21 -14.37
N SER A 183 -2.19 2.34 -14.22
CA SER A 183 -1.24 1.96 -15.29
C SER A 183 -1.71 0.79 -16.18
N GLY A 184 -2.99 0.40 -16.10
CA GLY A 184 -3.59 -0.60 -16.98
C GLY A 184 -3.95 -1.94 -16.31
N GLY A 185 -4.56 -2.84 -17.09
CA GLY A 185 -4.92 -4.21 -16.65
C GLY A 185 -6.33 -4.34 -16.03
N ALA A 186 -6.60 -5.47 -15.39
CA ALA A 186 -7.92 -5.81 -14.83
C ALA A 186 -8.41 -4.85 -13.71
N LEU A 187 -7.51 -4.01 -13.19
CA LEU A 187 -7.75 -3.10 -12.07
C LEU A 187 -7.94 -1.62 -12.47
N GLN A 188 -8.03 -1.29 -13.77
CA GLN A 188 -8.24 0.09 -14.20
C GLN A 188 -9.70 0.57 -14.14
N GLY A 189 -10.66 -0.33 -13.89
CA GLY A 189 -12.10 -0.09 -14.08
C GLY A 189 -12.76 0.95 -13.15
N LEU A 190 -12.03 1.53 -12.19
CA LEU A 190 -12.51 2.63 -11.33
C LEU A 190 -11.57 3.85 -11.37
N ALA A 191 -10.56 3.86 -12.24
CA ALA A 191 -9.61 4.96 -12.31
C ALA A 191 -10.22 6.16 -13.07
N LEU A 192 -9.99 7.37 -12.56
CA LEU A 192 -10.41 8.61 -13.23
C LEU A 192 -9.58 8.87 -14.49
N ARG A 193 -8.31 8.46 -14.47
CA ARG A 193 -7.34 8.58 -15.55
C ARG A 193 -6.59 7.26 -15.72
N ILE A 194 -6.20 6.98 -16.96
CA ILE A 194 -5.42 5.81 -17.33
C ILE A 194 -4.08 6.30 -17.86
N SER A 195 -2.97 5.77 -17.35
CA SER A 195 -1.63 6.11 -17.87
C SER A 195 -1.48 5.64 -19.31
N THR A 196 -0.86 6.46 -20.16
CA THR A 196 -0.45 6.04 -21.52
C THR A 196 0.86 5.26 -21.52
N VAL A 197 1.57 5.24 -20.39
CA VAL A 197 2.83 4.51 -20.21
C VAL A 197 2.52 3.03 -19.98
N ALA A 198 2.77 2.21 -21.00
CA ALA A 198 2.53 0.77 -20.92
C ALA A 198 3.52 0.07 -19.95
N PRO A 199 3.09 -0.95 -19.19
CA PRO A 199 3.92 -1.66 -18.20
C PRO A 199 5.24 -2.22 -18.73
N GLU A 200 5.31 -2.54 -20.03
CA GLU A 200 6.48 -3.14 -20.68
C GLU A 200 7.57 -2.11 -21.02
N THR A 201 7.30 -0.81 -20.88
CA THR A 201 8.18 0.26 -21.40
C THR A 201 9.18 0.76 -20.37
N GLU A 202 10.27 1.37 -20.83
CA GLU A 202 11.24 2.06 -19.95
C GLU A 202 10.61 3.23 -19.17
N GLY A 203 9.60 3.88 -19.75
CA GLY A 203 8.83 4.93 -19.08
C GLY A 203 8.15 4.42 -17.80
N PHE A 204 7.70 3.16 -17.80
CA PHE A 204 7.10 2.55 -16.62
C PHE A 204 8.13 2.33 -15.51
N VAL A 205 9.36 1.93 -15.86
CA VAL A 205 10.46 1.83 -14.90
C VAL A 205 10.80 3.19 -14.30
N ALA A 206 10.81 4.25 -15.11
CA ALA A 206 11.01 5.61 -14.62
C ALA A 206 9.92 6.03 -13.61
N MET A 207 8.65 5.71 -13.88
CA MET A 207 7.55 5.94 -12.93
C MET A 207 7.76 5.18 -11.62
N ILE A 208 8.15 3.89 -11.68
CA ILE A 208 8.45 3.09 -10.47
C ILE A 208 9.57 3.72 -9.64
N VAL A 209 10.64 4.21 -10.29
CA VAL A 209 11.76 4.86 -9.59
C VAL A 209 11.30 6.14 -8.91
N ILE A 210 10.49 6.96 -9.59
CA ILE A 210 9.92 8.18 -9.01
C ILE A 210 9.03 7.84 -7.80
N ASP A 211 8.16 6.85 -7.93
CA ASP A 211 7.31 6.37 -6.83
C ASP A 211 8.14 5.86 -5.64
N ALA A 212 9.22 5.13 -5.89
CA ALA A 212 10.12 4.65 -4.85
C ALA A 212 10.82 5.80 -4.11
N VAL A 213 11.25 6.85 -4.84
CA VAL A 213 11.84 8.05 -4.23
C VAL A 213 10.79 8.81 -3.41
N MET A 214 9.59 9.02 -3.95
CA MET A 214 8.50 9.66 -3.21
C MET A 214 8.14 8.87 -1.94
N LEU A 215 8.07 7.55 -2.03
CA LEU A 215 7.84 6.66 -0.89
C LEU A 215 8.93 6.81 0.18
N ALA A 216 10.21 6.90 -0.22
CA ALA A 216 11.31 7.12 0.72
C ALA A 216 11.21 8.48 1.44
N ILE A 217 10.80 9.53 0.73
CA ILE A 217 10.53 10.86 1.30
C ILE A 217 9.36 10.79 2.29
N VAL A 218 8.24 10.20 1.88
CA VAL A 218 7.04 10.01 2.72
C VAL A 218 7.38 9.19 3.96
N TRP A 219 8.18 8.13 3.83
CA TRP A 219 8.67 7.35 4.97
C TRP A 219 9.46 8.21 5.96
N GLY A 220 10.40 9.02 5.47
CA GLY A 220 11.15 9.97 6.28
C GLY A 220 10.25 10.94 7.04
N LEU A 221 9.26 11.53 6.36
CA LEU A 221 8.29 12.47 6.94
C LEU A 221 7.36 11.79 7.96
N CYS A 222 6.85 10.59 7.66
CA CYS A 222 6.08 9.79 8.59
C CYS A 222 6.89 9.53 9.88
N ARG A 223 8.19 9.24 9.75
CA ARG A 223 9.09 9.09 10.90
C ARG A 223 9.35 10.38 11.68
N LEU A 224 9.02 11.56 11.14
CA LEU A 224 9.04 12.84 11.86
C LEU A 224 7.70 13.10 12.56
N VAL A 225 6.59 12.96 11.83
CA VAL A 225 5.22 13.27 12.31
C VAL A 225 4.70 12.27 13.35
N LEU A 226 5.25 11.05 13.35
CA LEU A 226 4.91 9.96 14.27
C LEU A 226 5.91 9.80 15.43
N ARG A 227 6.89 10.70 15.59
CA ARG A 227 7.79 10.68 16.75
C ARG A 227 6.99 10.84 18.04
N ARG A 228 7.42 10.09 19.06
CA ARG A 228 6.90 10.14 20.43
C ARG A 228 8.03 10.52 21.35
#